data_AF-A0A3M1HBY6-F1
#
_entry.id   AF-A0A3M1HBY6-F1
#
_cell.length_a   1.000
_cell.length_b   1.000
_cell.length_c   1.000
_cell.angle_alpha   90.00
_cell.angle_beta   90.00
_cell.angle_gamma   90.00
#
_symmetry.space_group_name_H-M   'P 1'
#
loop_
_entity.id
_entity.type
_entity.pdbx_description
1 polymer ?
#
loop_
_entity_poly.entity_id
_entity_poly.type
_entity_poly.pdbx_seq_one_letter_code
_entity_poly.pdbx_strand_id
1 'polypeptide(L)'
;MKKGPFANFPLEYKRKLVQVWKHMSTEDREHFINQVTYALAAWGTDKDGRELVAVVIEKLLEDGSMNLADFGLYVDWLMEEGVGNIYPDKERGVKKALSLINSYRLRYELPMTPTKSIV
;
A
#
# COMPACT_ATOMS: atom_id res chain seq x y z
N MET A 1 -11.02 -18.32 -15.53
CA MET A 1 -11.23 -17.42 -14.37
C MET A 1 -10.16 -16.33 -14.41
N LYS A 2 -10.55 -15.04 -14.46
CA LYS A 2 -9.56 -13.96 -14.38
C LYS A 2 -9.02 -13.92 -12.95
N LYS A 3 -7.71 -14.10 -12.81
CA LYS A 3 -6.96 -14.05 -11.56
C LYS A 3 -7.11 -12.65 -10.94
N GLY A 4 -7.52 -12.58 -9.67
CA GLY A 4 -7.70 -11.31 -8.93
C GLY A 4 -6.37 -10.62 -8.56
N PRO A 5 -6.39 -9.42 -7.94
CA PRO A 5 -5.19 -8.61 -7.68
C PRO A 5 -4.10 -9.34 -6.86
N PHE A 6 -4.50 -10.27 -5.99
CA PHE A 6 -3.59 -11.06 -5.15
C PHE A 6 -3.27 -12.45 -5.73
N ALA A 7 -3.54 -12.69 -7.01
CA ALA A 7 -3.37 -14.02 -7.58
C ALA A 7 -1.91 -14.48 -7.61
N ASN A 8 -0.98 -13.54 -7.78
CA ASN A 8 0.46 -13.82 -7.86
C ASN A 8 1.17 -13.76 -6.51
N PHE A 9 0.50 -13.28 -5.45
CA PHE A 9 1.08 -13.25 -4.12
C PHE A 9 1.53 -14.65 -3.69
N PRO A 10 2.79 -14.80 -3.25
CA PRO A 10 3.26 -15.98 -2.55
C PRO A 10 2.31 -16.35 -1.40
N LEU A 11 2.10 -17.64 -1.18
CA LEU A 11 1.20 -18.12 -0.12
C LEU A 11 1.64 -17.61 1.27
N GLU A 12 2.95 -17.47 1.47
CA GLU A 12 3.52 -16.89 2.69
C GLU A 12 3.07 -15.44 2.91
N TYR A 13 3.04 -14.59 1.87
CA TYR A 13 2.64 -13.19 2.00
C TYR A 13 1.15 -13.06 2.25
N LYS A 14 0.32 -13.93 1.66
CA LYS A 14 -1.11 -14.00 2.00
C LYS A 14 -1.31 -14.33 3.48
N ARG A 15 -0.53 -15.27 4.02
CA ARG A 15 -0.57 -15.62 5.44
C ARG A 15 -0.10 -14.46 6.31
N LYS A 16 1.02 -13.81 5.96
CA LYS A 16 1.53 -12.63 6.67
C LYS A 16 0.51 -11.49 6.68
N LEU A 17 -0.10 -11.18 5.54
CA LEU A 17 -1.15 -10.14 5.42
C LEU A 17 -2.29 -10.38 6.42
N VAL A 18 -2.82 -11.60 6.48
CA VAL A 18 -3.90 -11.96 7.41
C VAL A 18 -3.43 -11.87 8.86
N GLN A 19 -2.19 -12.27 9.16
CA GLN A 19 -1.63 -12.16 10.51
C GLN A 19 -1.48 -10.69 10.93
N VAL A 20 -0.85 -9.86 10.10
CA VAL A 20 -0.70 -8.41 10.34
C VAL A 20 -2.07 -7.78 10.56
N TRP A 21 -3.03 -7.99 9.65
CA TRP A 21 -4.38 -7.45 9.76
C TRP A 21 -5.05 -7.79 11.10
N LYS A 22 -4.95 -9.05 11.54
CA LYS A 22 -5.58 -9.51 12.79
C LYS A 22 -5.00 -8.86 14.05
N HIS A 23 -3.72 -8.49 14.03
CA HIS A 23 -3.02 -7.90 15.18
C HIS A 23 -2.96 -6.37 15.17
N MET A 24 -3.34 -5.72 14.05
CA MET A 24 -3.50 -4.27 14.01
C MET A 24 -4.62 -3.79 14.92
N SER A 25 -4.41 -2.62 15.53
CA SER A 25 -5.47 -1.90 16.24
C SER A 25 -6.59 -1.48 15.28
N THR A 26 -7.77 -1.12 15.81
CA THR A 26 -8.86 -0.57 14.99
C THR A 26 -8.42 0.71 14.29
N GLU A 27 -7.68 1.58 14.98
CA GLU A 27 -7.15 2.83 14.46
C GLU A 27 -6.17 2.60 13.30
N ASP A 28 -5.22 1.66 13.44
CA ASP A 28 -4.30 1.31 12.35
C ASP A 28 -5.03 0.79 11.11
N ARG A 29 -6.09 -0.01 11.30
CA ARG A 29 -6.91 -0.51 10.20
C ARG A 29 -7.61 0.63 9.47
N GLU A 30 -8.13 1.61 10.20
CA GLU A 30 -8.74 2.81 9.63
C GLU A 30 -7.71 3.65 8.86
N HIS A 31 -6.51 3.84 9.41
CA HIS A 31 -5.42 4.54 8.71
C HIS A 31 -5.03 3.85 7.40
N PHE A 32 -4.93 2.52 7.40
CA PHE A 32 -4.67 1.77 6.19
C PHE A 32 -5.81 1.92 5.17
N ILE A 33 -7.07 1.75 5.58
CA ILE A 33 -8.25 1.89 4.70
C ILE A 33 -8.29 3.28 4.07
N ASN A 34 -8.05 4.33 4.86
CA ASN A 34 -8.07 5.71 4.37
C ASN A 34 -6.95 5.95 3.35
N GLN A 35 -5.73 5.47 3.61
CA GLN A 35 -4.61 5.58 2.66
C GLN A 35 -4.91 4.85 1.34
N VAL A 36 -5.44 3.62 1.40
CA VAL A 36 -5.85 2.86 0.20
C VAL A 36 -6.98 3.58 -0.55
N THR A 37 -7.93 4.19 0.17
CA THR A 37 -9.02 4.96 -0.42
C THR A 37 -8.50 6.18 -1.19
N TYR A 38 -7.55 6.94 -0.62
CA TYR A 38 -6.91 8.04 -1.34
C TYR A 38 -6.15 7.57 -2.58
N ALA A 39 -5.45 6.44 -2.48
CA ALA A 39 -4.72 5.86 -3.60
C ALA A 39 -5.67 5.51 -4.77
N LEU A 40 -6.71 4.72 -4.48
CA LEU A 40 -7.70 4.31 -5.47
C LEU A 40 -8.50 5.49 -6.04
N ALA A 41 -8.79 6.51 -5.24
CA ALA A 41 -9.45 7.72 -5.72
C ALA A 41 -8.57 8.52 -6.69
N ALA A 42 -7.25 8.41 -6.59
CA ALA A 42 -6.30 9.16 -7.42
C ALA A 42 -5.84 8.39 -8.67
N TRP A 43 -5.52 7.10 -8.55
CA TRP A 43 -5.05 6.28 -9.69
C TRP A 43 -6.12 5.36 -10.30
N GLY A 44 -7.32 5.31 -9.71
CA GLY A 44 -8.48 4.56 -10.22
C GLY A 44 -8.79 3.26 -9.47
N THR A 45 -10.05 2.83 -9.59
CA THR A 45 -10.59 1.59 -8.98
C THR A 45 -10.75 0.44 -10.00
N ASP A 46 -10.20 0.64 -11.20
CA ASP A 46 -10.14 -0.36 -12.26
C ASP A 46 -9.18 -1.50 -11.90
N LYS A 47 -9.01 -2.46 -12.83
CA LYS A 47 -8.18 -3.64 -12.61
C LYS A 47 -6.75 -3.24 -12.23
N ASP A 48 -6.16 -2.31 -12.97
CA ASP A 48 -4.78 -1.89 -12.81
C ASP A 48 -4.57 -1.11 -11.51
N GLY A 49 -5.52 -0.24 -11.15
CA GLY A 49 -5.49 0.46 -9.87
C GLY A 49 -5.58 -0.47 -8.65
N ARG A 50 -6.33 -1.58 -8.77
CA ARG A 50 -6.36 -2.62 -7.72
C ARG A 50 -5.08 -3.46 -7.69
N GLU A 51 -4.50 -3.74 -8.85
CA GLU A 51 -3.20 -4.42 -8.95
C GLU A 51 -2.09 -3.56 -8.33
N LEU A 52 -2.09 -2.25 -8.54
CA LEU A 52 -1.15 -1.32 -7.89
C LEU A 52 -1.24 -1.38 -6.35
N VAL A 53 -2.47 -1.41 -5.79
CA VAL A 53 -2.64 -1.61 -4.33
C VAL A 53 -2.01 -2.92 -3.88
N ALA A 54 -2.20 -4.00 -4.64
CA ALA A 54 -1.61 -5.29 -4.32
C ALA A 54 -0.07 -5.25 -4.39
N VAL A 55 0.52 -4.61 -5.40
CA VAL A 55 1.99 -4.43 -5.53
C VAL A 55 2.57 -3.69 -4.32
N VAL A 56 1.92 -2.61 -3.87
CA VAL A 56 2.37 -1.86 -2.69
C VAL A 56 2.28 -2.71 -1.41
N ILE A 57 1.18 -3.45 -1.22
CA ILE A 57 1.03 -4.36 -0.08
C ILE A 57 2.08 -5.48 -0.13
N GLU A 58 2.35 -6.03 -1.31
CA GLU A 58 3.36 -7.07 -1.49
C GLU A 58 4.73 -6.57 -1.03
N LYS A 59 5.11 -5.38 -1.50
CA LYS A 59 6.39 -4.77 -1.13
C LYS A 59 6.48 -4.48 0.37
N LEU A 60 5.40 -3.98 0.97
CA LEU A 60 5.32 -3.75 2.41
C LEU A 60 5.60 -5.03 3.21
N LEU A 61 5.02 -6.16 2.78
CA LEU A 61 5.19 -7.46 3.45
C LEU A 61 6.55 -8.11 3.17
N GLU A 62 7.10 -7.91 1.97
CA GLU A 62 8.46 -8.31 1.60
C GLU A 62 9.48 -7.64 2.51
N ASP A 63 9.35 -6.32 2.70
CA ASP A 63 10.23 -5.51 3.54
C ASP A 63 10.07 -5.75 5.05
N GLY A 64 9.08 -6.56 5.45
CA GLY A 64 8.86 -6.97 6.83
C GLY A 64 8.11 -5.96 7.69
N SER A 65 7.35 -5.03 7.10
CA SER A 65 6.45 -4.18 7.89
C SER A 65 5.37 -5.05 8.56
N MET A 66 5.11 -4.73 9.82
CA MET A 66 4.11 -5.35 10.66
C MET A 66 2.86 -4.49 10.83
N ASN A 67 2.75 -3.38 10.10
CA ASN A 67 1.60 -2.49 10.17
C ASN A 67 1.21 -2.01 8.77
N LEU A 68 0.00 -2.36 8.31
CA LEU A 68 -0.47 -1.90 6.99
C LEU A 68 -0.70 -0.39 6.94
N ALA A 69 -0.79 0.30 8.08
CA ALA A 69 -0.81 1.76 8.12
C ALA A 69 0.48 2.39 7.56
N ASP A 70 1.54 1.61 7.34
CA ASP A 70 2.75 2.04 6.63
C ASP A 70 2.56 2.16 5.11
N PHE A 71 1.40 1.77 4.55
CA PHE A 71 1.12 1.74 3.10
C PHE A 71 1.63 2.97 2.34
N GLY A 72 1.42 4.17 2.87
CA GLY A 72 1.87 5.41 2.23
C GLY A 72 3.38 5.53 2.02
N LEU A 73 4.20 4.92 2.89
CA LEU A 73 5.66 4.87 2.72
C LEU A 73 6.06 4.05 1.49
N TYR A 74 5.26 3.02 1.18
CA TYR A 74 5.50 2.15 0.03
C TYR A 74 4.87 2.67 -1.27
N VAL A 75 3.98 3.66 -1.19
CA VAL A 75 3.57 4.43 -2.36
C VAL A 75 4.71 5.35 -2.84
N ASP A 76 5.54 5.84 -1.92
CA ASP A 76 6.74 6.62 -2.25
C ASP A 76 7.75 5.77 -3.02
N TRP A 77 8.06 4.58 -2.50
CA TRP A 77 8.84 3.55 -3.19
C TRP A 77 8.33 3.25 -4.60
N LEU A 78 7.02 3.11 -4.77
CA LEU A 78 6.40 2.83 -6.07
C LEU A 78 6.67 3.96 -7.09
N MET A 79 6.76 5.20 -6.64
CA MET A 79 7.15 6.33 -7.50
C MET A 79 8.63 6.28 -7.89
N GLU A 80 9.52 5.89 -6.96
CA GLU A 80 10.97 5.86 -7.15
C GLU A 80 11.43 4.71 -8.07
N GLU A 81 10.91 3.49 -7.85
CA GLU A 81 11.31 2.28 -8.60
C GLU A 81 10.58 2.11 -9.94
N GLY A 82 9.78 3.11 -10.33
CA GLY A 82 9.31 3.26 -11.70
C GLY A 82 7.94 2.63 -11.97
N VAL A 83 6.90 3.17 -11.34
CA VAL A 83 5.51 2.96 -11.79
C VAL A 83 5.32 3.29 -13.28
N GLY A 84 6.12 4.21 -13.84
CA GLY A 84 6.10 4.58 -15.26
C GLY A 84 6.47 3.45 -16.21
N ASN A 85 7.25 2.45 -15.76
CA ASN A 85 7.63 1.30 -16.56
C ASN A 85 6.55 0.20 -16.55
N ILE A 86 5.77 0.10 -15.47
CA ILE A 86 4.79 -0.98 -15.25
C ILE A 86 3.37 -0.52 -15.62
N TYR A 87 3.01 0.71 -15.27
CA TYR A 87 1.70 1.34 -15.49
C TYR A 87 1.86 2.83 -15.86
N PRO A 88 2.35 3.16 -17.07
CA PRO A 88 2.66 4.53 -17.48
C PRO A 88 1.46 5.49 -17.34
N ASP A 89 0.26 5.03 -17.67
CA ASP A 89 -0.97 5.84 -17.59
C ASP A 89 -1.37 6.17 -16.14
N LYS A 90 -0.77 5.52 -15.15
CA LYS A 90 -1.08 5.68 -13.72
C LYS A 90 -0.12 6.61 -13.00
N GLU A 91 1.02 6.99 -13.59
CA GLU A 91 2.07 7.79 -12.95
C GLU A 91 1.52 9.09 -12.34
N ARG A 92 0.72 9.85 -13.11
CA ARG A 92 0.08 11.08 -12.62
C ARG A 92 -0.85 10.82 -11.43
N GLY A 93 -1.57 9.70 -11.47
CA GLY A 93 -2.46 9.27 -10.38
C GLY A 93 -1.69 8.88 -9.13
N VAL A 94 -0.56 8.19 -9.28
CA VAL A 94 0.32 7.78 -8.18
C VAL A 94 0.96 9.00 -7.52
N LYS A 95 1.44 9.96 -8.30
CA LYS A 95 1.96 11.24 -7.76
C LYS A 95 0.90 12.00 -6.96
N LYS A 96 -0.34 12.03 -7.45
CA LYS A 96 -1.47 12.63 -6.73
C LYS A 96 -1.81 11.86 -5.45
N ALA A 97 -1.83 10.52 -5.50
CA ALA A 97 -2.05 9.66 -4.35
C ALA A 97 -1.03 9.93 -3.25
N LEU A 98 0.26 9.95 -3.60
CA LEU A 98 1.36 10.20 -2.67
C LEU A 98 1.20 11.55 -1.95
N SER A 99 0.86 12.61 -2.68
CA SER A 99 0.62 13.94 -2.08
C SER A 99 -0.54 13.93 -1.07
N LEU A 100 -1.67 13.27 -1.41
CA LEU A 100 -2.83 13.15 -0.52
C LEU A 100 -2.50 12.32 0.71
N ILE A 101 -1.82 11.19 0.52
CA ILE A 101 -1.43 10.28 1.58
C ILE A 101 -0.41 10.96 2.52
N ASN A 102 0.59 11.67 2.01
CA ASN A 102 1.55 12.39 2.85
C ASN A 102 0.86 13.48 3.68
N SER A 103 -0.09 14.21 3.10
CA SER A 103 -0.89 15.19 3.84
C SER A 103 -1.73 14.54 4.95
N TYR A 104 -2.29 13.37 4.67
CA TYR A 104 -3.02 12.58 5.66
C TYR A 104 -2.10 12.10 6.79
N ARG A 105 -0.97 11.47 6.44
CA ARG A 105 0.02 10.95 7.40
C ARG A 105 0.53 12.04 8.33
N LEU A 106 0.83 13.22 7.79
CA LEU A 106 1.26 14.38 8.59
C LEU A 106 0.17 14.84 9.56
N ARG A 107 -1.09 14.89 9.12
CA ARG A 107 -2.23 15.31 9.95
C ARG A 107 -2.45 14.38 11.14
N TYR A 108 -2.26 13.09 10.95
CA TYR A 108 -2.47 12.05 11.96
C TYR A 108 -1.17 11.58 12.63
N GLU A 109 -0.06 12.32 12.41
CA GLU A 109 1.25 12.05 13.02
C GLU A 109 1.73 10.59 12.86
N LEU A 110 1.41 9.99 11.70
CA LEU A 110 1.77 8.60 11.44
C LEU A 110 3.30 8.43 11.33
N PRO A 111 3.85 7.27 11.73
CA PRO A 111 5.29 7.02 11.70
C PRO A 111 5.91 7.32 10.34
N MET A 112 7.07 7.98 10.30
CA MET A 112 7.75 8.30 9.03
C MET A 112 8.65 7.16 8.52
N THR A 113 8.77 6.09 9.31
CA THR A 113 9.56 4.89 8.99
C THR A 113 8.69 3.65 9.16
N PRO A 114 8.90 2.59 8.36
CA PRO A 114 8.11 1.37 8.47
C PRO A 114 8.22 0.74 9.87
N THR A 115 7.09 0.29 10.39
CA THR A 115 6.97 -0.43 11.66
C THR A 115 7.45 -1.86 11.47
N LYS A 116 8.74 -2.11 11.69
CA LYS A 116 9.34 -3.46 11.64
C LYS A 116 9.50 -4.01 13.06
N SER A 117 9.38 -5.32 13.27
CA SER A 117 9.86 -5.89 14.52
C SER A 117 11.37 -5.71 14.58
N ILE A 118 11.89 -5.26 15.71
CA ILE A 118 13.29 -5.52 16.05
C ILE A 118 13.37 -7.04 16.22
N VAL A 119 14.00 -7.72 15.27
CA VAL A 119 14.34 -9.15 15.39
C VAL A 119 15.45 -9.28 16.42
#